data_AF-A0A848GBX1-F1
#
_entry.id   AF-A0A848GBX1-F1
#
_cell.length_a   1.000
_cell.length_b   1.000
_cell.length_c   1.000
_cell.angle_alpha   90.00
_cell.angle_beta   90.00
_cell.angle_gamma   90.00
#
_symmetry.space_group_name_H-M   'P 1'
#
loop_
_entity.id
_entity.type
_entity.pdbx_description
1 polymer ?
#
loop_
_entity_poly.entity_id
_entity_poly.type
_entity_poly.pdbx_seq_one_letter_code
_entity_poly.pdbx_strand_id
1 'polypeptide(L)'
;MSKETPNLLFSIHEKFSGMSALFRERVCQDCNWSTPTFYRKMRAKEGRGAADKAKQSSFLSSAEKKRIVEIMDEVYNTFWKSAIKFRNPR
;
A
#
# COMPACT_ATOMS: atom_id res chain seq x y z
N MET A 1 1.27 34.82 -7.30
CA MET A 1 1.56 33.60 -8.09
C MET A 1 0.22 32.95 -8.43
N SER A 2 -0.12 32.86 -9.71
CA SER A 2 -1.29 32.14 -10.19
C SER A 2 -1.19 30.68 -9.75
N LYS A 3 -2.18 30.19 -8.98
CA LYS A 3 -2.31 28.74 -8.71
C LYS A 3 -2.82 28.09 -9.99
N GLU A 4 -1.90 27.66 -10.85
CA GLU A 4 -2.26 26.81 -11.98
C GLU A 4 -2.88 25.52 -11.45
N THR A 5 -4.08 25.21 -11.91
CA THR A 5 -4.72 23.93 -11.61
C THR A 5 -3.98 22.82 -12.35
N PRO A 6 -3.48 21.78 -11.64
CA PRO A 6 -2.79 20.68 -12.29
C PRO A 6 -3.70 19.99 -13.30
N ASN A 7 -3.14 19.52 -14.41
CA ASN A 7 -3.92 18.77 -15.40
C ASN A 7 -4.48 17.46 -14.79
N LEU A 8 -5.51 16.91 -15.42
CA LEU A 8 -6.22 15.72 -14.93
C LEU A 8 -5.28 14.52 -14.74
N LEU A 9 -4.38 14.29 -15.70
CA LEU A 9 -3.42 13.19 -15.64
C LEU A 9 -2.51 13.31 -14.41
N PHE A 10 -1.96 14.51 -14.18
CA PHE A 10 -1.14 14.80 -13.00
C PHE A 10 -1.93 14.56 -11.70
N SER A 11 -3.16 15.09 -11.64
CA SER A 11 -4.02 14.95 -10.45
C SER A 11 -4.34 13.50 -10.11
N ILE A 12 -4.56 12.64 -11.12
CA ILE A 12 -4.81 11.21 -10.93
C ILE A 12 -3.52 10.48 -10.53
N HIS A 13 -2.40 10.76 -11.20
CA HIS A 13 -1.10 10.16 -10.90
C HIS A 13 -0.66 10.47 -9.46
N GLU A 14 -0.84 11.71 -9.00
CA GLU A 14 -0.56 12.14 -7.63
C GLU A 14 -1.38 11.31 -6.62
N LYS A 15 -2.65 11.03 -6.91
CA LYS A 15 -3.50 10.20 -6.04
C LYS A 15 -3.02 8.75 -5.94
N PHE A 16 -2.62 8.13 -7.05
CA PHE A 16 -2.06 6.78 -7.02
C PHE A 16 -0.73 6.74 -6.25
N SER A 17 0.13 7.73 -6.49
CA SER A 17 1.40 7.86 -5.78
C SER A 17 1.18 8.03 -4.28
N GLY A 18 0.27 8.93 -3.88
CA GLY A 18 -0.11 9.14 -2.49
C GLY A 18 -0.75 7.92 -1.84
N MET A 19 -1.58 7.16 -2.57
CA MET A 19 -2.15 5.90 -2.08
C MET A 19 -1.06 4.87 -1.76
N SER A 20 -0.05 4.74 -2.63
CA SER A 20 1.08 3.83 -2.41
C SER A 20 1.92 4.22 -1.19
N ALA A 21 2.14 5.52 -0.99
CA ALA A 21 2.85 6.05 0.17
C ALA A 21 2.08 5.82 1.46
N LEU A 22 0.78 6.12 1.47
CA LEU A 22 -0.11 5.92 2.61
C LEU A 22 -0.19 4.45 3.02
N PHE A 23 -0.31 3.53 2.06
CA PHE A 23 -0.31 2.09 2.34
C PHE A 23 0.97 1.66 3.06
N ARG A 24 2.13 2.06 2.53
CA ARG A 24 3.43 1.76 3.15
C ARG A 24 3.52 2.33 4.58
N GLU A 25 3.14 3.58 4.77
CA GLU A 25 3.18 4.26 6.07
C GLU A 25 2.31 3.54 7.11
N ARG A 26 1.08 3.20 6.74
CA ARG A 26 0.15 2.49 7.62
C ARG A 26 0.65 1.09 7.98
N VAL A 27 1.19 0.34 7.02
CA VAL A 27 1.79 -0.97 7.29
C VAL A 27 3.01 -0.84 8.22
N CYS A 28 3.87 0.15 7.98
CA CYS A 28 5.03 0.39 8.85
C CYS A 28 4.61 0.74 10.28
N GLN A 29 3.59 1.59 10.44
CA GLN A 29 3.07 1.98 11.74
C GLN A 29 2.45 0.80 12.50
N ASP A 30 1.50 0.10 11.89
CA ASP A 30 0.69 -0.89 12.60
C ASP A 30 1.41 -2.24 12.78
N CYS A 31 2.34 -2.59 11.88
CA CYS A 31 3.19 -3.77 12.04
C CYS A 31 4.51 -3.46 12.78
N ASN A 32 4.72 -2.21 13.22
CA ASN A 32 5.95 -1.73 13.85
C ASN A 32 7.22 -2.05 13.03
N TRP A 33 7.17 -1.76 11.73
CA TRP A 33 8.28 -1.96 10.82
C TRP A 33 8.93 -0.64 10.44
N SER A 34 10.26 -0.67 10.27
CA SER A 34 10.96 0.39 9.55
C SER A 34 10.73 0.28 8.04
N THR A 35 10.90 1.39 7.31
CA THR A 35 10.80 1.41 5.84
C THR A 35 11.68 0.35 5.16
N PRO A 36 12.96 0.12 5.56
CA PRO A 36 13.75 -0.97 5.01
C PRO A 36 13.13 -2.35 5.27
N THR A 37 12.52 -2.56 6.43
CA THR A 37 11.88 -3.84 6.80
C THR A 37 10.66 -4.11 5.92
N PHE A 38 9.82 -3.10 5.69
CA PHE A 38 8.71 -3.19 4.74
C PHE A 38 9.20 -3.68 3.37
N TYR A 39 10.20 -3.01 2.81
CA TYR A 39 10.70 -3.37 1.48
C TYR A 39 11.39 -4.74 1.42
N ARG A 40 12.09 -5.16 2.49
CA ARG A 40 12.64 -6.52 2.58
C ARG A 40 11.54 -7.57 2.57
N LYS A 41 10.49 -7.40 3.40
CA LYS A 41 9.37 -8.34 3.47
C LYS A 41 8.54 -8.35 2.19
N MET A 42 8.29 -7.19 1.58
CA MET A 42 7.55 -7.06 0.31
C MET A 42 8.25 -7.81 -0.86
N ARG A 43 9.59 -7.80 -0.90
CA ARG A 43 10.37 -8.49 -1.94
C ARG A 43 10.70 -9.94 -1.60
N ALA A 44 10.37 -10.40 -0.39
CA ALA A 44 10.64 -11.77 0.01
C ALA A 44 9.81 -12.72 -0.86
N LYS A 45 10.45 -13.75 -1.41
CA LYS A 45 9.75 -14.78 -2.17
C LYS A 45 9.12 -15.76 -1.19
N GLU A 46 7.82 -15.98 -1.30
CA GLU A 46 7.20 -17.16 -0.70
C GLU A 46 7.68 -18.39 -1.51
N GLY A 47 8.49 -19.25 -0.88
CA GLY A 47 9.02 -20.45 -1.54
C GLY A 47 7.89 -21.39 -1.97
N ARG A 48 7.94 -21.89 -3.21
CA ARG A 48 6.89 -22.73 -3.81
C ARG A 48 7.21 -24.23 -3.71
N GLY A 49 7.71 -24.71 -2.56
CA GLY A 49 8.17 -26.10 -2.42
C GLY A 49 7.94 -26.69 -1.03
N ALA A 50 7.68 -28.01 -0.96
CA ALA A 50 7.48 -28.74 0.29
C ALA A 50 8.73 -28.77 1.20
N ALA A 51 9.93 -28.75 0.61
CA ALA A 51 11.20 -28.64 1.34
C ALA A 51 11.46 -27.22 1.90
N ASP A 52 10.89 -26.19 1.28
CA ASP A 52 11.02 -24.80 1.73
C ASP A 52 10.08 -24.47 2.91
N LYS A 53 8.99 -25.23 3.09
CA LYS A 53 8.03 -25.01 4.19
C LYS A 53 8.64 -25.14 5.58
N ALA A 54 9.67 -25.97 5.76
CA ALA A 54 10.35 -26.15 7.05
C ALA A 54 11.33 -25.01 7.38
N LYS A 55 11.83 -24.28 6.37
CA LYS A 55 12.66 -23.06 6.53
C LYS A 55 11.84 -21.76 6.42
N GLN A 56 10.59 -21.86 5.99
CA GLN A 56 9.60 -20.79 5.99
C GLN A 56 9.07 -20.57 7.42
N SER A 57 9.86 -19.95 8.29
CA SER A 57 9.23 -19.03 9.24
C SER A 57 8.64 -17.92 8.35
N SER A 58 7.34 -17.95 8.13
CA SER A 58 6.66 -17.07 7.19
C SER A 58 7.10 -15.62 7.42
N PHE A 59 7.63 -14.96 6.39
CA PHE A 59 8.10 -13.57 6.49
C PHE A 59 7.02 -12.62 7.03
N LEU A 60 5.76 -13.03 6.94
CA LEU A 60 4.61 -12.41 7.57
C LEU A 60 3.94 -13.42 8.51
N SER A 61 3.76 -13.05 9.77
CA SER A 61 2.91 -13.76 10.72
C SER A 61 1.43 -13.68 10.30
N SER A 62 0.59 -14.57 10.81
CA SER A 62 -0.86 -14.55 10.54
C SER A 62 -1.51 -13.21 10.94
N ALA A 63 -1.05 -12.61 12.03
CA ALA A 63 -1.52 -11.30 12.49
C ALA A 63 -1.12 -10.17 11.52
N GLU A 64 0.14 -10.15 11.08
CA GLU A 64 0.61 -9.20 10.06
C GLU A 64 -0.19 -9.36 8.76
N LYS A 65 -0.41 -10.59 8.29
CA LYS A 65 -1.22 -10.85 7.08
C LYS A 65 -2.63 -10.27 7.20
N LYS A 66 -3.33 -10.55 8.30
CA LYS A 66 -4.67 -10.02 8.54
C LYS A 66 -4.67 -8.50 8.55
N ARG A 67 -3.75 -7.87 9.31
CA ARG A 67 -3.71 -6.41 9.43
C ARG A 67 -3.36 -5.72 8.10
N ILE A 68 -2.47 -6.29 7.29
CA ILE A 68 -2.12 -5.76 5.97
C ILE A 68 -3.36 -5.70 5.06
N VAL A 69 -4.23 -6.72 5.10
CA VAL A 69 -5.48 -6.73 4.32
C VAL A 69 -6.44 -5.65 4.82
N GLU A 70 -6.61 -5.51 6.13
CA GLU A 70 -7.44 -4.43 6.71
C GLU A 70 -6.95 -3.04 6.30
N ILE A 71 -5.63 -2.82 6.32
CA ILE A 71 -5.01 -1.55 5.87
C ILE A 71 -5.24 -1.33 4.38
N MET A 72 -5.18 -2.38 3.56
CA MET A 72 -5.49 -2.28 2.13
C MET A 72 -6.93 -1.75 1.93
N ASP A 73 -7.90 -2.29 2.65
CA ASP A 73 -9.30 -1.84 2.58
C ASP A 73 -9.47 -0.40 3.06
N GLU A 74 -8.84 -0.02 4.19
CA GLU A 74 -8.85 1.35 4.73
C GLU A 74 -8.30 2.36 3.70
N VAL A 75 -7.16 2.04 3.09
CA VAL A 75 -6.47 2.91 2.12
C VAL A 75 -7.26 2.99 0.82
N TYR A 76 -7.77 1.87 0.31
CA TYR A 76 -8.58 1.84 -0.90
C TYR A 76 -9.86 2.66 -0.73
N ASN A 77 -10.56 2.51 0.39
CA ASN A 77 -11.76 3.29 0.69
C ASN A 77 -11.49 4.79 0.75
N THR A 78 -10.38 5.19 1.38
CA THR A 78 -9.94 6.59 1.41
C THR A 78 -9.64 7.13 0.02
N PHE A 79 -8.87 6.37 -0.78
CA PHE A 79 -8.57 6.72 -2.16
C PHE A 79 -9.86 6.90 -2.96
N TRP A 80 -10.76 5.91 -2.90
CA TRP A 80 -12.00 5.90 -3.66
C TRP A 80 -12.88 7.11 -3.37
N LYS A 81 -13.12 7.41 -2.10
CA LYS A 81 -13.87 8.61 -1.67
C LYS A 81 -13.28 9.89 -2.26
N SER A 82 -11.95 9.99 -2.30
CA SER A 82 -11.26 11.15 -2.86
C SER A 82 -11.25 11.20 -4.40
N ALA A 83 -11.35 10.04 -5.06
CA ALA A 83 -11.26 9.89 -6.50
C ALA A 83 -12.61 10.06 -7.23
N ILE A 84 -13.74 9.98 -6.51
CA ILE A 84 -15.09 10.19 -7.07
C ILE A 84 -15.19 11.48 -7.89
N LYS A 85 -14.49 12.55 -7.48
CA LYS A 85 -14.48 13.85 -8.17
C LYS A 85 -13.98 13.78 -9.63
N PHE A 86 -13.21 12.77 -10.00
CA PHE A 86 -12.68 12.62 -11.36
C PHE A 86 -13.66 11.94 -12.33
N ARG A 87 -14.78 11.39 -11.83
CA ARG A 87 -15.76 10.66 -12.66
C ARG A 87 -16.64 11.55 -13.52
N ASN A 88 -16.82 12.79 -13.08
CA ASN A 88 -17.52 13.82 -13.82
C ASN A 88 -16.54 14.99 -14.03
N PRO A 89 -15.55 14.83 -14.95
CA PRO A 89 -14.66 15.93 -15.27
C PRO A 89 -15.51 17.07 -15.83
N ARG A 90 -15.50 18.22 -15.14
CA ARG A 90 -16.12 19.46 -15.64
C ARG A 90 -15.31 20.03 -16.80
#